data_AF-G3S446-F1
#
_entry.id   AF-G3S446-F1
#
_cell.length_a   1.000
_cell.length_b   1.000
_cell.length_c   1.000
_cell.angle_alpha   90.00
_cell.angle_beta   90.00
_cell.angle_gamma   90.00
#
_symmetry.space_group_name_H-M   'P 1'
#
loop_
_entity.id
_entity.type
_entity.pdbx_description
1 polymer ?
#
loop_
_entity_poly.entity_id
_entity_poly.type
_entity_poly.pdbx_seq_one_letter_code
_entity_poly.pdbx_strand_id
1 'polypeptide(L)'
;MWYHRLSHLHSRLQDLLKGGVIYPALPQPNFKSLLPLAVHWHHTASKSLTCAWQQHEDHFELKYANAVMRFDYVWLRDHCRSASCYNSKTHQRSLDTASVDLCIKPKTVRLDETTLFFTWPDGHVTKYDLNWLVKNSYEGQKQKVIQPRILWNAEIYQQAQVPSVDCQSFLETNEGLKKFLQNFLLYGIAFVENVPPTQEHTEKLAERISLIRETIYGRMWYFTSDFSRGDTAYTKLALDRHTDTTYFQEPCGIQVFHCLKHEGTGGRTLLVDGFYAAEQVLQKAPEEFELLSKVPLKHEYIEDVGECHNHMIGVGPVLNIYPWNKELYLIR
;
A
#
# COMPACT_ATOMS: atom_id res chain seq x y z
N MET A 1 -34.33 -15.47 -5.40
CA MET A 1 -33.73 -16.77 -4.99
C MET A 1 -32.38 -16.65 -4.28
N TRP A 2 -31.97 -15.46 -3.80
CA TRP A 2 -30.67 -15.24 -3.12
C TRP A 2 -30.80 -14.96 -1.60
N TYR A 3 -32.03 -14.90 -1.07
CA TYR A 3 -32.28 -14.51 0.32
C TYR A 3 -32.19 -15.70 1.30
N HIS A 4 -32.46 -16.92 0.86
CA HIS A 4 -32.49 -18.11 1.73
C HIS A 4 -31.13 -18.80 1.95
N ARG A 5 -30.06 -18.40 1.25
CA ARG A 5 -28.71 -18.99 1.44
C ARG A 5 -27.83 -18.25 2.45
N LEU A 6 -28.23 -17.04 2.88
CA LEU A 6 -27.45 -16.22 3.82
C LEU A 6 -27.88 -16.35 5.28
N SER A 7 -29.05 -16.97 5.55
CA SER A 7 -29.59 -17.11 6.92
C SER A 7 -28.79 -18.05 7.82
N HIS A 8 -27.99 -18.96 7.25
CA HIS A 8 -27.15 -19.88 8.03
C HIS A 8 -25.79 -19.30 8.46
N LEU A 9 -25.35 -18.16 7.93
CA LEU A 9 -24.13 -17.48 8.38
C LEU A 9 -24.37 -16.56 9.58
N HIS A 10 -25.59 -16.07 9.78
CA HIS A 10 -25.87 -15.01 10.77
C HIS A 10 -25.88 -15.52 12.23
N SER A 11 -26.16 -16.80 12.48
CA SER A 11 -26.19 -17.31 13.87
C SER A 11 -24.81 -17.73 14.40
N ARG A 12 -23.80 -17.95 13.54
CA ARG A 12 -22.45 -18.36 13.96
C ARG A 12 -21.51 -17.19 14.28
N LEU A 13 -21.84 -15.98 13.84
CA LEU A 13 -21.02 -14.78 14.05
C LEU A 13 -21.31 -14.05 15.37
N GLN A 14 -22.46 -14.30 16.02
CA GLN A 14 -22.83 -13.63 17.26
C GLN A 14 -22.11 -14.17 18.51
N ASP A 15 -21.60 -15.40 18.47
CA ASP A 15 -20.88 -16.00 19.61
C ASP A 15 -19.38 -15.65 19.65
N LEU A 16 -18.83 -15.02 18.60
CA LEU A 16 -17.42 -14.61 18.52
C LEU A 16 -17.14 -13.16 18.96
N LEU A 17 -18.19 -12.36 19.23
CA LEU A 17 -18.06 -10.92 19.52
C LEU A 17 -18.25 -10.55 21.00
N LYS A 18 -18.24 -11.52 21.92
CA LYS A 18 -18.19 -11.26 23.37
C LYS A 18 -16.78 -11.50 23.92
N GLY A 19 -15.90 -10.54 23.69
CA GLY A 19 -14.59 -10.48 24.33
C GLY A 19 -14.10 -9.04 24.33
N GLY A 20 -14.21 -8.35 25.47
CA GLY A 20 -13.70 -6.99 25.62
C GLY A 20 -12.19 -6.95 25.36
N VAL A 21 -11.77 -6.00 24.51
CA VAL A 21 -10.36 -5.83 24.14
C VAL A 21 -9.71 -4.89 25.15
N ILE A 22 -8.79 -5.43 25.95
CA ILE A 22 -7.80 -4.66 26.71
C ILE A 22 -6.58 -4.51 25.80
N TYR A 23 -6.17 -3.27 25.53
CA TYR A 23 -4.99 -2.96 24.72
C TYR A 23 -3.70 -3.23 25.52
N PRO A 24 -2.77 -4.08 25.06
CA PRO A 24 -1.42 -4.10 25.58
C PRO A 24 -0.59 -2.98 24.93
N ALA A 25 0.25 -2.33 25.73
CA ALA A 25 1.20 -1.30 25.28
C ALA A 25 2.20 -1.88 24.25
N LEU A 26 2.42 -1.14 23.16
CA LEU A 26 3.43 -1.46 22.14
C LEU A 26 4.85 -1.25 22.71
N PRO A 27 5.82 -2.16 22.44
CA PRO A 27 7.21 -1.95 22.84
C PRO A 27 7.89 -0.90 21.95
N GLN A 28 8.64 0.02 22.56
CA GLN A 28 9.48 0.98 21.83
C GLN A 28 10.62 0.26 21.07
N PRO A 29 10.96 0.70 19.85
CA PRO A 29 12.10 0.15 19.12
C PRO A 29 13.41 0.69 19.71
N ASN A 30 14.27 -0.23 20.17
CA ASN A 30 15.61 0.07 20.67
C ASN A 30 16.58 0.16 19.49
N PHE A 31 16.98 1.36 19.10
CA PHE A 31 17.97 1.62 18.05
C PHE A 31 19.39 1.41 18.57
N LYS A 32 19.91 0.17 18.58
CA LYS A 32 21.35 -0.09 18.59
C LYS A 32 21.73 -1.30 17.73
N SER A 33 22.77 -1.08 16.91
CA SER A 33 23.58 -2.00 16.09
C SER A 33 22.98 -2.54 14.79
N LEU A 34 23.27 -1.84 13.69
CA LEU A 34 23.41 -2.44 12.36
C LEU A 34 24.88 -2.31 11.95
N LEU A 35 25.65 -3.38 12.12
CA LEU A 35 26.92 -3.63 11.44
C LEU A 35 26.84 -5.01 10.77
N PRO A 36 27.41 -5.19 9.57
CA PRO A 36 27.24 -6.43 8.82
C PRO A 36 28.14 -7.53 9.38
N LEU A 37 27.52 -8.59 9.89
CA LEU A 37 28.20 -9.85 10.22
C LEU A 37 28.61 -10.56 8.93
N ALA A 38 29.90 -10.83 8.77
CA ALA A 38 30.45 -11.66 7.72
C ALA A 38 29.84 -13.07 7.79
N VAL A 39 29.20 -13.51 6.71
CA VAL A 39 28.60 -14.84 6.61
C VAL A 39 29.68 -15.83 6.16
N HIS A 40 30.19 -16.63 7.10
CA HIS A 40 30.93 -17.83 6.77
C HIS A 40 29.95 -18.91 6.29
N TRP A 41 30.13 -19.35 5.04
CA TRP A 41 29.38 -20.46 4.46
C TRP A 41 29.82 -21.78 5.09
N HIS A 42 29.05 -22.27 6.06
CA HIS A 42 29.09 -23.67 6.45
C HIS A 42 28.07 -24.44 5.61
N HIS A 43 28.54 -25.38 4.80
CA HIS A 43 27.70 -26.39 4.16
C HIS A 43 27.11 -27.32 5.23
N THR A 44 25.99 -26.90 5.84
CA THR A 44 25.12 -27.81 6.57
C THR A 44 24.17 -28.48 5.59
N ALA A 45 24.17 -29.81 5.57
CA ALA A 45 23.21 -30.61 4.82
C ALA A 45 21.77 -30.12 5.04
N SER A 46 21.01 -29.98 3.95
CA SER A 46 19.61 -29.56 3.95
C SER A 46 18.82 -30.46 4.90
N LYS A 47 18.32 -29.92 6.01
CA LYS A 47 17.34 -30.62 6.85
C LYS A 47 16.13 -30.88 5.95
N SER A 48 15.82 -32.16 5.71
CA SER A 48 14.59 -32.54 5.03
C SER A 48 13.41 -31.88 5.75
N LEU A 49 12.79 -30.91 5.09
CA LEU A 49 11.60 -30.25 5.61
C LEU A 49 10.48 -31.29 5.61
N THR A 50 10.09 -31.76 6.78
CA THR A 50 8.99 -32.72 6.92
C THR A 50 7.69 -32.05 6.45
N CYS A 51 7.20 -32.50 5.30
CA CYS A 51 5.90 -32.13 4.76
C CYS A 51 4.86 -33.17 5.18
N ALA A 52 3.77 -32.73 5.81
CA ALA A 52 2.63 -33.58 6.13
C ALA A 52 1.34 -32.84 5.81
N TRP A 53 0.30 -33.56 5.42
CA TRP A 53 -0.98 -32.96 5.08
C TRP A 53 -2.15 -33.85 5.50
N GLN A 54 -3.30 -33.23 5.68
CA GLN A 54 -4.55 -33.90 6.02
C GLN A 54 -5.71 -33.26 5.26
N GLN A 55 -6.61 -34.10 4.74
CA GLN A 55 -7.86 -33.66 4.13
C GLN A 55 -8.96 -33.65 5.20
N HIS A 56 -9.51 -32.47 5.49
CA HIS A 56 -10.68 -32.31 6.36
C HIS A 56 -11.95 -32.13 5.53
N GLU A 57 -13.10 -32.10 6.19
CA GLU A 57 -14.38 -31.96 5.51
C GLU A 57 -14.48 -30.62 4.77
N ASP A 58 -14.00 -29.53 5.36
CA ASP A 58 -14.19 -28.16 4.90
C ASP A 58 -12.89 -27.51 4.38
N HIS A 59 -11.71 -28.08 4.65
CA HIS A 59 -10.43 -27.50 4.24
C HIS A 59 -9.31 -28.54 4.10
N PHE A 60 -8.26 -28.15 3.39
CA PHE A 60 -6.99 -28.87 3.32
C PHE A 60 -6.00 -28.31 4.35
N GLU A 61 -5.43 -29.15 5.20
CA GLU A 61 -4.39 -28.75 6.16
C GLU A 61 -3.01 -29.21 5.66
N LEU A 62 -2.05 -28.29 5.62
CA LEU A 62 -0.66 -28.51 5.20
C LEU A 62 0.30 -28.07 6.31
N LYS A 63 1.15 -28.98 6.76
CA LYS A 63 2.29 -28.71 7.62
C LYS A 63 3.58 -28.70 6.81
N TYR A 64 4.18 -27.53 6.64
CA TYR A 64 5.43 -27.34 5.89
C TYR A 64 6.16 -26.09 6.39
N ALA A 65 7.50 -26.11 6.39
CA ALA A 65 8.35 -24.97 6.81
C ALA A 65 8.00 -24.38 8.20
N ASN A 66 7.69 -25.23 9.18
CA ASN A 66 7.24 -24.86 10.54
C ASN A 66 5.92 -24.06 10.59
N ALA A 67 5.17 -23.99 9.49
CA ALA A 67 3.83 -23.46 9.45
C ALA A 67 2.80 -24.60 9.33
N VAL A 68 1.65 -24.41 9.97
CA VAL A 68 0.44 -25.19 9.71
C VAL A 68 -0.51 -24.25 8.98
N MET A 69 -0.83 -24.57 7.73
CA MET A 69 -1.63 -23.74 6.83
C MET A 69 -2.93 -24.44 6.51
N ARG A 70 -4.02 -23.68 6.46
CA ARG A 70 -5.34 -24.18 6.10
C ARG A 70 -5.82 -23.51 4.83
N PHE A 71 -6.20 -24.32 3.86
CA PHE A 71 -6.68 -23.85 2.56
C PHE A 71 -8.11 -24.33 2.33
N ASP A 72 -8.99 -23.39 2.03
CA ASP A 72 -10.32 -23.68 1.52
C ASP A 72 -10.23 -24.34 0.12
N TYR A 73 -11.08 -25.34 -0.14
CA TYR A 73 -11.04 -26.07 -1.42
C TYR A 73 -11.48 -25.21 -2.61
N VAL A 74 -12.45 -24.33 -2.42
CA VAL A 74 -12.86 -23.35 -3.44
C VAL A 74 -11.69 -22.44 -3.74
N TRP A 75 -10.96 -21.97 -2.72
CA TRP A 75 -9.77 -21.14 -2.92
C TRP A 75 -8.69 -21.87 -3.73
N LEU A 76 -8.38 -23.13 -3.39
CA LEU A 76 -7.42 -23.96 -4.14
C LEU A 76 -7.87 -24.21 -5.59
N ARG A 77 -9.17 -24.35 -5.85
CA ARG A 77 -9.67 -24.51 -7.22
C ARG A 77 -9.65 -23.19 -7.99
N ASP A 78 -10.01 -22.10 -7.32
CA ASP A 78 -10.11 -20.74 -7.85
C ASP A 78 -8.73 -20.17 -8.25
N HIS A 79 -7.70 -20.47 -7.47
CA HIS A 79 -6.34 -19.99 -7.68
C HIS A 79 -5.50 -20.92 -8.55
N CYS A 80 -6.13 -21.84 -9.29
CA CYS A 80 -5.42 -22.80 -10.13
C CYS A 80 -4.55 -22.06 -11.18
N ARG A 81 -3.28 -22.48 -11.31
CA ARG A 81 -2.31 -21.89 -12.26
C ARG A 81 -2.09 -22.73 -13.52
N SER A 82 -3.00 -23.67 -13.83
CA SER A 82 -2.97 -24.40 -15.09
C SER A 82 -3.28 -23.47 -16.28
N ALA A 83 -2.86 -23.86 -17.49
CA ALA A 83 -3.04 -23.03 -18.68
C ALA A 83 -4.52 -22.72 -19.01
N SER A 84 -5.46 -23.55 -18.57
CA SER A 84 -6.90 -23.30 -18.74
C SER A 84 -7.50 -22.35 -17.70
N CYS A 85 -6.83 -22.17 -16.55
CA CYS A 85 -7.31 -21.35 -15.44
C CYS A 85 -6.51 -20.04 -15.29
N TYR A 86 -5.34 -19.94 -15.90
CA TYR A 86 -4.43 -18.82 -15.74
C TYR A 86 -3.56 -18.60 -16.98
N ASN A 87 -3.56 -17.37 -17.48
CA ASN A 87 -2.68 -16.94 -18.55
C ASN A 87 -1.33 -16.51 -17.97
N SER A 88 -0.30 -17.33 -18.15
CA SER A 88 1.06 -17.06 -17.65
C SER A 88 1.78 -15.92 -18.37
N LYS A 89 1.32 -15.51 -19.55
CA LYS A 89 1.90 -14.37 -20.29
C LYS A 89 1.38 -13.03 -19.77
N THR A 90 0.09 -12.95 -19.44
CA THR A 90 -0.54 -11.71 -18.96
C THR A 90 -0.68 -11.65 -17.43
N HIS A 91 -0.36 -12.76 -16.76
CA HIS A 91 -0.55 -12.95 -15.33
C HIS A 91 -2.01 -12.81 -14.85
N GLN A 92 -2.98 -13.14 -15.73
CA GLN A 92 -4.41 -13.01 -15.44
C GLN A 92 -5.08 -14.37 -15.20
N ARG A 93 -6.03 -14.40 -14.27
CA ARG A 93 -6.91 -15.56 -14.08
C ARG A 93 -7.93 -15.63 -15.22
N SER A 94 -8.23 -16.85 -15.65
CA SER A 94 -9.20 -17.14 -16.71
C SER A 94 -10.38 -17.99 -16.20
N LEU A 95 -10.25 -18.59 -15.03
CA LEU A 95 -11.33 -19.31 -14.38
C LEU A 95 -12.39 -18.33 -13.85
N ASP A 96 -13.66 -18.62 -14.12
CA ASP A 96 -14.78 -17.95 -13.48
C ASP A 96 -15.00 -18.52 -12.07
N THR A 97 -14.77 -17.72 -11.04
CA THR A 97 -14.99 -18.11 -9.63
C THR A 97 -16.43 -18.59 -9.39
N ALA A 98 -17.42 -18.02 -10.06
CA ALA A 98 -18.83 -18.40 -9.88
C ALA A 98 -19.14 -19.81 -10.43
N SER A 99 -18.29 -20.33 -11.31
CA SER A 99 -18.41 -21.68 -11.84
C SER A 99 -17.86 -22.77 -10.90
N VAL A 100 -17.11 -22.38 -9.86
CA VAL A 100 -16.56 -23.33 -8.89
C VAL A 100 -17.66 -23.78 -7.92
N ASP A 101 -17.89 -25.09 -7.85
CA ASP A 101 -18.78 -25.68 -6.85
C ASP A 101 -18.28 -25.33 -5.44
N LEU A 102 -19.14 -24.69 -4.65
CA LEU A 102 -18.82 -24.29 -3.27
C LEU A 102 -18.59 -25.49 -2.33
N CYS A 103 -19.04 -26.68 -2.73
CA CYS A 103 -18.80 -27.93 -2.01
C CYS A 103 -17.66 -28.76 -2.63
N ILE A 104 -16.88 -28.20 -3.57
CA ILE A 104 -15.82 -28.94 -4.26
C ILE A 104 -14.80 -29.49 -3.27
N LYS A 105 -14.40 -30.75 -3.47
CA LYS A 105 -13.31 -31.41 -2.72
C LYS A 105 -12.44 -32.18 -3.70
N PRO A 106 -11.12 -32.24 -3.49
CA PRO A 106 -10.27 -33.08 -4.31
C PRO A 106 -10.63 -34.56 -4.07
N LYS A 107 -10.73 -35.33 -5.17
CA LYS A 107 -10.83 -36.80 -5.13
C LYS A 107 -9.52 -37.44 -4.69
N THR A 108 -8.40 -36.81 -5.04
CA THR A 108 -7.07 -37.32 -4.73
C THR A 108 -6.12 -36.15 -4.52
N VAL A 109 -5.29 -36.26 -3.49
CA VAL A 109 -4.16 -35.37 -3.25
C VAL A 109 -2.89 -36.21 -3.29
N ARG A 110 -1.89 -35.75 -4.05
CA ARG A 110 -0.54 -36.34 -4.03
C ARG A 110 0.49 -35.26 -3.80
N LEU A 111 1.53 -35.63 -3.07
CA LEU A 111 2.73 -34.83 -2.90
C LEU A 111 3.86 -35.48 -3.68
N ASP A 112 4.52 -34.68 -4.50
CA ASP A 112 5.87 -34.95 -5.00
C ASP A 112 6.87 -34.08 -4.21
N GLU A 113 8.18 -34.24 -4.42
CA GLU A 113 9.26 -33.59 -3.65
C GLU A 113 8.93 -32.18 -3.13
N THR A 114 8.49 -31.29 -4.02
CA THR A 114 8.14 -29.90 -3.69
C THR A 114 6.76 -29.45 -4.19
N THR A 115 5.96 -30.36 -4.76
CA THR A 115 4.72 -30.00 -5.47
C THR A 115 3.53 -30.82 -4.99
N LEU A 116 2.46 -30.14 -4.59
CA LEU A 116 1.16 -30.73 -4.32
C LEU A 116 0.30 -30.75 -5.57
N PHE A 117 -0.41 -31.86 -5.78
CA PHE A 117 -1.36 -32.02 -6.86
C PHE A 117 -2.73 -32.39 -6.30
N PHE A 118 -3.75 -31.69 -6.77
CA PHE A 118 -5.15 -31.87 -6.41
C PHE A 118 -5.92 -32.31 -7.66
N THR A 119 -6.46 -33.52 -7.63
CA THR A 119 -7.36 -34.02 -8.70
C THR A 119 -8.80 -33.78 -8.28
N TRP A 120 -9.52 -32.96 -9.05
CA TRP A 120 -10.89 -32.53 -8.77
C TRP A 120 -11.94 -33.50 -9.32
N PRO A 121 -13.23 -33.37 -8.93
CA PRO A 121 -14.28 -34.29 -9.37
C PRO A 121 -14.47 -34.38 -10.88
N ASP A 122 -14.23 -33.28 -11.60
CA ASP A 122 -14.27 -33.13 -13.06
C ASP A 122 -13.02 -33.73 -13.76
N GLY A 123 -12.06 -34.26 -13.00
CA GLY A 123 -10.79 -34.78 -13.51
C GLY A 123 -9.72 -33.71 -13.73
N HIS A 124 -10.02 -32.43 -13.50
CA HIS A 124 -9.02 -31.37 -13.57
C HIS A 124 -7.93 -31.59 -12.51
N VAL A 125 -6.69 -31.25 -12.85
CA VAL A 125 -5.55 -31.36 -11.93
C VAL A 125 -4.93 -29.99 -11.70
N THR A 126 -5.02 -29.51 -10.46
CA THR A 126 -4.31 -28.32 -9.99
C THR A 126 -2.99 -28.71 -9.35
N LYS A 127 -1.95 -27.91 -9.58
CA LYS A 127 -0.61 -28.12 -9.05
C LYS A 127 -0.09 -26.86 -8.38
N TYR A 128 0.51 -27.04 -7.20
CA TYR A 128 1.08 -25.96 -6.40
C TYR A 128 2.45 -26.33 -5.86
N ASP A 129 3.41 -25.43 -6.04
CA ASP A 129 4.68 -25.49 -5.31
C ASP A 129 4.44 -25.20 -3.82
N LEU A 130 5.12 -25.92 -2.93
CA LEU A 130 4.96 -25.76 -1.49
C LEU A 130 5.33 -24.35 -1.00
N ASN A 131 6.36 -23.70 -1.57
CA ASN A 131 6.71 -22.33 -1.22
C ASN A 131 5.68 -21.33 -1.73
N TRP A 132 5.04 -21.62 -2.87
CA TRP A 132 3.91 -20.83 -3.34
C TRP A 132 2.75 -20.89 -2.34
N LEU A 133 2.42 -22.07 -1.81
CA LEU A 133 1.39 -22.22 -0.79
C LEU A 133 1.76 -21.49 0.50
N VAL A 134 3.02 -21.56 0.95
CA VAL A 134 3.49 -20.75 2.09
C VAL A 134 3.26 -19.27 1.83
N LYS A 135 3.73 -18.74 0.70
CA LYS A 135 3.63 -17.31 0.36
C LYS A 135 2.17 -16.81 0.24
N ASN A 136 1.24 -17.69 -0.12
CA ASN A 136 -0.16 -17.32 -0.36
C ASN A 136 -1.14 -17.85 0.71
N SER A 137 -0.62 -18.52 1.75
CA SER A 137 -1.41 -18.92 2.91
C SER A 137 -1.74 -17.72 3.79
N TYR A 138 -2.81 -17.83 4.59
CA TYR A 138 -3.11 -16.83 5.60
C TYR A 138 -1.93 -16.65 6.57
N GLU A 139 -1.29 -17.74 7.00
CA GLU A 139 -0.15 -17.74 7.90
C GLU A 139 1.09 -17.05 7.31
N GLY A 140 1.38 -17.27 6.02
CA GLY A 140 2.50 -16.63 5.33
C GLY A 140 2.23 -15.18 4.96
N GLN A 141 0.97 -14.80 4.74
CA GLN A 141 0.57 -13.41 4.47
C GLN A 141 0.42 -12.55 5.73
N LYS A 142 0.59 -13.11 6.95
CA LYS A 142 0.71 -12.31 8.18
C LYS A 142 1.86 -11.29 8.14
N GLN A 143 2.73 -11.34 7.13
CA GLN A 143 3.84 -10.42 6.96
C GLN A 143 3.60 -9.44 5.80
N LYS A 144 3.25 -8.20 6.19
CA LYS A 144 3.40 -6.94 5.44
C LYS A 144 2.58 -6.79 4.15
N VAL A 145 1.28 -6.53 4.31
CA VAL A 145 0.46 -5.92 3.24
C VAL A 145 0.89 -4.47 3.00
N ILE A 146 1.40 -3.79 4.04
CA ILE A 146 1.82 -2.39 3.97
C ILE A 146 3.31 -2.27 3.69
N GLN A 147 3.64 -1.31 2.83
CA GLN A 147 5.01 -0.90 2.55
C GLN A 147 5.67 -0.35 3.83
N PRO A 148 6.91 -0.77 4.16
CA PRO A 148 7.64 -0.20 5.28
C PRO A 148 7.74 1.32 5.17
N ARG A 149 7.48 2.01 6.28
CA ARG A 149 7.59 3.47 6.41
C ARG A 149 8.16 3.83 7.78
N ILE A 150 8.77 5.00 7.87
CA ILE A 150 9.29 5.59 9.09
C ILE A 150 8.45 6.82 9.37
N LEU A 151 7.77 6.84 10.52
CA LEU A 151 7.07 8.03 10.97
C LEU A 151 8.09 9.00 11.58
N TRP A 152 8.04 10.27 11.20
CA TRP A 152 9.08 11.23 11.57
C TRP A 152 8.54 12.59 12.04
N ASN A 153 9.29 13.20 12.95
CA ASN A 153 9.25 14.63 13.20
C ASN A 153 10.55 15.27 12.69
N ALA A 154 10.72 16.58 12.88
CA ALA A 154 11.91 17.30 12.42
C ALA A 154 13.22 16.71 12.98
N GLU A 155 13.24 16.32 14.27
CA GLU A 155 14.42 15.73 14.91
C GLU A 155 14.78 14.38 14.29
N ILE A 156 13.80 13.48 14.16
CA ILE A 156 13.97 12.13 13.59
C ILE A 156 14.48 12.23 12.14
N TYR A 157 13.86 13.09 11.32
CA TYR A 157 14.24 13.24 9.92
C TYR A 157 15.65 13.85 9.78
N GLN A 158 16.00 14.82 10.62
CA GLN A 158 17.36 15.39 10.65
C GLN A 158 18.40 14.35 11.08
N GLN A 159 18.13 13.54 12.10
CA GLN A 159 19.05 12.49 12.53
C GLN A 159 19.24 11.39 11.47
N ALA A 160 18.22 11.12 10.67
CA ALA A 160 18.29 10.14 9.59
C ALA A 160 19.26 10.54 8.46
N GLN A 161 19.58 11.83 8.32
CA GLN A 161 20.52 12.37 7.31
C GLN A 161 20.19 11.83 5.90
N VAL A 162 18.90 11.81 5.53
CA VAL A 162 18.43 11.24 4.27
C VAL A 162 19.03 12.02 3.10
N PRO A 163 19.88 11.41 2.26
CA PRO A 163 20.58 12.14 1.21
C PRO A 163 19.66 12.43 0.02
N SER A 164 19.85 13.60 -0.59
CA SER A 164 19.35 13.91 -1.93
C SER A 164 19.95 12.97 -2.98
N VAL A 165 19.33 12.95 -4.16
CA VAL A 165 19.85 12.29 -5.36
C VAL A 165 20.18 13.37 -6.39
N ASP A 166 21.34 13.27 -7.03
CA ASP A 166 21.68 14.16 -8.13
C ASP A 166 20.79 13.90 -9.37
N CYS A 167 20.40 14.95 -10.08
CA CYS A 167 19.53 14.88 -11.25
C CYS A 167 20.05 13.92 -12.33
N GLN A 168 21.36 13.95 -12.63
CA GLN A 168 21.94 13.09 -13.65
C GLN A 168 21.86 11.62 -13.20
N SER A 169 22.28 11.33 -11.96
CA SER A 169 22.19 9.97 -11.41
C SER A 169 20.75 9.46 -11.40
N PHE A 170 19.79 10.30 -11.02
CA PHE A 170 18.38 9.96 -11.00
C PHE A 170 17.83 9.58 -12.39
N LEU A 171 18.15 10.37 -13.42
CA LEU A 171 17.63 10.16 -14.77
C LEU A 171 18.33 9.00 -15.47
N GLU A 172 19.64 8.88 -15.32
CA GLU A 172 20.48 8.00 -16.16
C GLU A 172 20.76 6.63 -15.54
N THR A 173 20.51 6.42 -14.23
CA THR A 173 20.85 5.18 -13.54
C THR A 173 19.65 4.56 -12.81
N ASN A 174 19.63 3.22 -12.72
CA ASN A 174 18.62 2.53 -11.92
C ASN A 174 18.94 2.64 -10.42
N GLU A 175 20.20 2.79 -10.06
CA GLU A 175 20.68 2.98 -8.69
C GLU A 175 20.20 4.33 -8.13
N GLY A 176 20.31 5.41 -8.92
CA GLY A 176 19.81 6.74 -8.56
C GLY A 176 18.30 6.76 -8.36
N LEU A 177 17.55 6.22 -9.34
CA LEU A 177 16.09 6.07 -9.22
C LEU A 177 15.71 5.20 -8.00
N LYS A 178 16.36 4.06 -7.80
CA LYS A 178 16.11 3.18 -6.66
C LYS A 178 16.35 3.90 -5.33
N LYS A 179 17.45 4.65 -5.21
CA LYS A 179 17.76 5.43 -4.00
C LYS A 179 16.66 6.46 -3.71
N PHE A 180 16.22 7.20 -4.73
CA PHE A 180 15.11 8.14 -4.60
C PHE A 180 13.82 7.43 -4.16
N LEU A 181 13.42 6.36 -4.86
CA LEU A 181 12.18 5.62 -4.55
C LEU A 181 12.22 5.00 -3.15
N GLN A 182 13.38 4.51 -2.71
CA GLN A 182 13.54 3.99 -1.35
C GLN A 182 13.35 5.09 -0.31
N ASN A 183 13.98 6.25 -0.49
CA ASN A 183 13.80 7.39 0.40
C ASN A 183 12.33 7.86 0.43
N PHE A 184 11.72 7.99 -0.75
CA PHE A 184 10.34 8.41 -0.91
C PHE A 184 9.35 7.42 -0.26
N LEU A 185 9.51 6.12 -0.50
CA LEU A 185 8.62 5.11 0.11
C LEU A 185 8.79 5.00 1.62
N LEU A 186 10.00 5.22 2.14
CA LEU A 186 10.27 5.14 3.59
C LEU A 186 9.77 6.38 4.34
N TYR A 187 9.99 7.58 3.81
CA TYR A 187 9.72 8.83 4.53
C TYR A 187 8.55 9.65 3.96
N GLY A 188 7.97 9.26 2.82
CA GLY A 188 6.92 10.02 2.13
C GLY A 188 7.44 11.25 1.38
N ILE A 189 8.73 11.59 1.51
CA ILE A 189 9.40 12.71 0.83
C ILE A 189 10.80 12.29 0.36
N ALA A 190 11.27 12.88 -0.74
CA ALA A 190 12.62 12.72 -1.26
C ALA A 190 12.99 13.92 -2.14
N PHE A 191 14.29 14.19 -2.25
CA PHE A 191 14.80 15.36 -2.98
C PHE A 191 15.71 14.94 -4.13
N VAL A 192 15.53 15.62 -5.27
CA VAL A 192 16.47 15.58 -6.40
C VAL A 192 17.12 16.96 -6.49
N GLU A 193 18.44 16.99 -6.52
CA GLU A 193 19.23 18.23 -6.60
C GLU A 193 19.86 18.39 -7.98
N ASN A 194 20.35 19.61 -8.26
CA ASN A 194 20.99 19.97 -9.55
C ASN A 194 20.08 19.78 -10.77
N VAL A 195 18.76 19.92 -10.58
CA VAL A 195 17.80 19.91 -11.68
C VAL A 195 17.86 21.26 -12.42
N PRO A 196 18.06 21.29 -13.75
CA PRO A 196 17.97 22.54 -14.50
C PRO A 196 16.56 23.14 -14.38
N PRO A 197 16.41 24.44 -14.06
CA PRO A 197 15.13 25.06 -13.68
C PRO A 197 14.20 25.28 -14.87
N THR A 198 13.76 24.20 -15.52
CA THR A 198 12.82 24.24 -16.64
C THR A 198 11.68 23.25 -16.44
N GLN A 199 10.54 23.53 -17.07
CA GLN A 199 9.38 22.65 -17.03
C GLN A 199 9.71 21.29 -17.63
N GLU A 200 10.48 21.24 -18.73
CA GLU A 200 10.83 20.02 -19.43
C GLU A 200 11.66 19.07 -18.56
N HIS A 201 12.56 19.59 -17.72
CA HIS A 201 13.32 18.76 -16.78
C HIS A 201 12.44 18.23 -15.65
N THR A 202 11.50 19.05 -15.19
CA THR A 202 10.49 18.63 -14.19
C THR A 202 9.63 17.49 -14.73
N GLU A 203 9.14 17.61 -15.96
CA GLU A 203 8.32 16.60 -16.63
C GLU A 203 9.11 15.30 -16.82
N LYS A 204 10.35 15.36 -17.35
CA LYS A 204 11.22 14.18 -17.49
C LYS A 204 11.46 13.46 -16.16
N LEU A 205 11.67 14.21 -15.07
CA LEU A 205 11.83 13.63 -13.74
C LEU A 205 10.56 12.94 -13.26
N ALA A 206 9.40 13.60 -13.40
CA ALA A 206 8.11 13.05 -13.00
C ALA A 206 7.79 11.77 -13.79
N GLU A 207 8.00 11.77 -15.11
CA GLU A 207 7.80 10.61 -15.98
C GLU A 207 8.73 9.42 -15.66
N ARG A 208 9.92 9.70 -15.11
CA ARG A 208 10.85 8.67 -14.65
C ARG A 208 10.35 7.98 -13.37
N ILE A 209 9.54 8.66 -12.56
CA ILE A 209 8.89 8.10 -11.36
C ILE A 209 7.64 7.30 -11.77
N SER A 210 6.72 7.94 -12.49
CA SER A 210 5.44 7.36 -12.88
C SER A 210 4.76 8.17 -13.98
N LEU A 211 3.53 7.78 -14.35
CA LEU A 211 2.68 8.58 -15.22
C LEU A 211 2.25 9.89 -14.53
N ILE A 212 2.22 10.98 -15.30
CA ILE A 212 1.68 12.25 -14.85
C ILE A 212 0.16 12.24 -14.98
N ARG A 213 -0.54 12.51 -13.88
CA ARG A 213 -1.99 12.65 -13.85
C ARG A 213 -2.38 14.06 -14.28
N GLU A 214 -3.01 14.17 -15.43
CA GLU A 214 -3.64 15.42 -15.86
C GLU A 214 -4.84 15.75 -14.97
N THR A 215 -4.94 17.02 -14.57
CA THR A 215 -6.00 17.52 -13.68
C THR A 215 -6.63 18.79 -14.27
N ILE A 216 -7.52 19.44 -13.53
CA ILE A 216 -8.04 20.76 -13.90
C ILE A 216 -6.99 21.87 -13.92
N TYR A 217 -5.79 21.63 -13.40
CA TYR A 217 -4.64 22.54 -13.54
C TYR A 217 -3.79 22.23 -14.79
N GLY A 218 -4.21 21.25 -15.60
CA GLY A 218 -3.46 20.75 -16.75
C GLY A 218 -2.57 19.55 -16.41
N ARG A 219 -1.77 19.12 -17.40
CA ARG A 219 -0.77 18.05 -17.26
C ARG A 219 0.42 18.50 -16.42
N MET A 220 0.98 19.64 -16.80
CA MET A 220 2.05 20.33 -16.08
C MET A 220 1.55 21.74 -15.78
N TRP A 221 1.87 22.25 -14.61
CA TRP A 221 1.56 23.62 -14.22
C TRP A 221 2.80 24.25 -13.59
N TYR A 222 2.99 25.53 -13.86
CA TYR A 222 3.84 26.39 -13.06
C TYR A 222 2.96 27.50 -12.51
N PHE A 223 3.30 27.98 -11.33
CA PHE A 223 2.54 29.04 -10.68
C PHE A 223 3.49 30.07 -10.08
N THR A 224 2.99 31.29 -10.04
CA THR A 224 3.57 32.41 -9.31
C THR A 224 2.42 33.15 -8.64
N SER A 225 2.73 34.10 -7.78
CA SER A 225 1.72 34.89 -7.07
C SER A 225 1.06 35.94 -7.98
N ASP A 226 0.35 35.49 -9.02
CA ASP A 226 -0.28 36.32 -10.07
C ASP A 226 -1.81 36.29 -10.08
N PHE A 227 -2.45 35.54 -9.17
CA PHE A 227 -3.91 35.35 -9.13
C PHE A 227 -4.50 34.78 -10.44
N SER A 228 -3.72 34.04 -11.25
CA SER A 228 -4.20 33.45 -12.50
C SER A 228 -5.22 32.32 -12.31
N ARG A 229 -5.37 31.81 -11.08
CA ARG A 229 -6.32 30.75 -10.70
C ARG A 229 -7.07 31.14 -9.43
N GLY A 230 -8.25 30.55 -9.24
CA GLY A 230 -9.06 30.69 -8.03
C GLY A 230 -8.51 29.89 -6.84
N ASP A 231 -7.20 29.93 -6.63
CA ASP A 231 -6.49 29.08 -5.67
C ASP A 231 -5.49 29.91 -4.85
N THR A 232 -5.43 29.66 -3.54
CA THR A 232 -4.56 30.42 -2.62
C THR A 232 -3.08 30.23 -2.95
N ALA A 233 -2.70 29.13 -3.62
CA ALA A 233 -1.35 28.90 -4.12
C ALA A 233 -0.85 29.98 -5.10
N TYR A 234 -1.77 30.70 -5.76
CA TYR A 234 -1.46 31.77 -6.72
C TYR A 234 -1.44 33.16 -6.04
N THR A 235 -1.32 33.20 -4.71
CA THR A 235 -1.24 34.42 -3.91
C THR A 235 0.09 34.52 -3.17
N LYS A 236 0.26 35.57 -2.36
CA LYS A 236 1.41 35.72 -1.43
C LYS A 236 1.06 35.29 0.01
N LEU A 237 -0.14 34.77 0.23
CA LEU A 237 -0.56 34.32 1.54
C LEU A 237 0.22 33.06 1.94
N ALA A 238 0.53 32.95 3.23
CA ALA A 238 1.16 31.75 3.75
C ALA A 238 0.18 30.57 3.66
N LEU A 239 0.64 29.47 3.06
CA LEU A 239 -0.07 28.20 3.10
C LEU A 239 0.42 27.42 4.32
N ASP A 240 -0.50 27.12 5.24
CA ASP A 240 -0.22 26.20 6.35
C ASP A 240 -0.19 24.75 5.83
N ARG A 241 0.15 23.80 6.67
CA ARG A 241 0.19 22.36 6.36
C ARG A 241 -1.15 21.90 5.78
N HIS A 242 -1.13 21.35 4.57
CA HIS A 242 -2.31 20.82 3.89
C HIS A 242 -1.92 19.62 3.03
N THR A 243 -2.94 18.91 2.54
CA THR A 243 -2.80 17.99 1.41
C THR A 243 -3.56 18.57 0.22
N ASP A 244 -3.02 18.37 -0.98
CA ASP A 244 -3.60 18.95 -2.19
C ASP A 244 -4.73 18.07 -2.74
N THR A 245 -5.60 18.68 -3.54
CA THR A 245 -6.63 17.97 -4.32
C THR A 245 -7.62 17.15 -3.49
N THR A 246 -7.85 17.56 -2.25
CA THR A 246 -8.78 16.92 -1.30
C THR A 246 -10.23 16.97 -1.75
N TYR A 247 -10.55 17.77 -2.75
CA TYR A 247 -11.85 17.85 -3.42
C TYR A 247 -11.99 16.85 -4.60
N PHE A 248 -10.95 16.09 -4.96
CA PHE A 248 -11.09 14.96 -5.89
C PHE A 248 -11.61 13.72 -5.17
N GLN A 249 -12.35 12.87 -5.87
CA GLN A 249 -12.76 11.57 -5.33
C GLN A 249 -11.52 10.74 -4.93
N GLU A 250 -10.51 10.73 -5.80
CA GLU A 250 -9.18 10.19 -5.55
C GLU A 250 -8.16 11.35 -5.62
N PRO A 251 -7.65 11.85 -4.49
CA PRO A 251 -6.60 12.88 -4.46
C PRO A 251 -5.32 12.40 -5.15
N CYS A 252 -4.48 13.33 -5.59
CA CYS A 252 -3.19 13.02 -6.18
C CYS A 252 -2.27 12.37 -5.13
N GLY A 253 -1.76 11.16 -5.43
CA GLY A 253 -0.93 10.40 -4.49
C GLY A 253 0.52 10.85 -4.39
N ILE A 254 1.05 11.55 -5.42
CA ILE A 254 2.39 12.12 -5.45
C ILE A 254 2.29 13.54 -5.99
N GLN A 255 2.99 14.47 -5.33
CA GLN A 255 3.15 15.84 -5.80
C GLN A 255 4.64 16.14 -5.98
N VAL A 256 4.98 16.78 -7.10
CA VAL A 256 6.36 17.15 -7.45
C VAL A 256 6.42 18.66 -7.56
N PHE A 257 7.23 19.29 -6.70
CA PHE A 257 7.54 20.71 -6.79
C PHE A 257 8.99 20.91 -7.20
N HIS A 258 9.21 21.87 -8.10
CA HIS A 258 10.53 22.25 -8.57
C HIS A 258 10.61 23.78 -8.62
N CYS A 259 11.49 24.34 -7.80
CA CYS A 259 11.71 25.79 -7.76
C CYS A 259 12.46 26.26 -9.01
N LEU A 260 11.75 26.90 -9.94
CA LEU A 260 12.36 27.44 -11.16
C LEU A 260 13.04 28.81 -10.93
N LYS A 261 12.48 29.62 -10.02
CA LYS A 261 12.96 30.96 -9.69
C LYS A 261 12.49 31.37 -8.29
N HIS A 262 13.37 31.99 -7.51
CA HIS A 262 13.02 32.63 -6.24
C HIS A 262 13.66 34.02 -6.19
N GLU A 263 12.82 35.05 -6.04
CA GLU A 263 13.24 36.44 -5.86
C GLU A 263 12.46 37.02 -4.68
N GLY A 264 13.16 37.30 -3.57
CA GLY A 264 12.58 37.95 -2.40
C GLY A 264 12.95 37.31 -1.07
N THR A 265 12.10 37.51 -0.06
CA THR A 265 12.26 36.94 1.29
C THR A 265 11.04 36.09 1.64
N GLY A 266 11.22 35.06 2.46
CA GLY A 266 10.17 34.08 2.75
C GLY A 266 10.03 33.02 1.67
N GLY A 267 8.85 32.39 1.55
CA GLY A 267 8.58 31.32 0.58
C GLY A 267 9.30 30.00 0.89
N ARG A 268 9.59 29.74 2.17
CA ARG A 268 10.24 28.50 2.60
C ARG A 268 9.26 27.34 2.56
N THR A 269 9.67 26.21 1.99
CA THR A 269 8.91 24.96 2.05
C THR A 269 8.80 24.48 3.49
N LEU A 270 7.57 24.13 3.90
CA LEU A 270 7.25 23.47 5.17
C LEU A 270 6.75 22.06 4.86
N LEU A 271 7.40 21.04 5.41
CA LEU A 271 6.98 19.64 5.29
C LEU A 271 6.76 19.07 6.69
N VAL A 272 5.71 18.27 6.83
CA VAL A 272 5.38 17.54 8.05
C VAL A 272 4.96 16.12 7.69
N ASP A 273 5.28 15.16 8.53
CA ASP A 273 4.69 13.84 8.44
C ASP A 273 3.30 13.86 9.09
N GLY A 274 2.27 13.82 8.24
CA GLY A 274 0.89 13.76 8.70
C GLY A 274 0.57 12.47 9.46
N PHE A 275 1.21 11.34 9.11
CA PHE A 275 0.97 10.06 9.78
C PHE A 275 1.61 10.03 11.17
N TYR A 276 2.80 10.62 11.33
CA TYR A 276 3.37 10.87 12.66
C TYR A 276 2.43 11.74 13.50
N ALA A 277 1.92 12.84 12.93
CA ALA A 277 0.97 13.71 13.64
C ALA A 277 -0.31 12.97 14.04
N ALA A 278 -0.86 12.13 13.16
CA ALA A 278 -2.04 11.32 13.44
C ALA A 278 -1.76 10.26 14.54
N GLU A 279 -0.58 9.66 14.56
CA GLU A 279 -0.16 8.76 15.65
C GLU A 279 -0.08 9.51 17.00
N GLN A 280 0.41 10.75 17.00
CA GLN A 280 0.41 11.59 18.21
C GLN A 280 -1.01 11.90 18.69
N VAL A 281 -1.96 12.12 17.79
CA VAL A 281 -3.38 12.28 18.15
C VAL A 281 -3.93 10.98 18.71
N LEU A 282 -3.70 9.84 18.07
CA LEU A 282 -4.14 8.53 18.55
C LEU A 282 -3.66 8.24 19.98
N GLN A 283 -2.41 8.57 20.28
CA GLN A 283 -1.81 8.34 21.61
C GLN A 283 -2.37 9.27 22.70
N LYS A 284 -2.69 10.52 22.36
CA LYS A 284 -3.09 11.55 23.34
C LYS A 284 -4.61 11.70 23.48
N ALA A 285 -5.33 11.42 22.41
CA ALA A 285 -6.70 11.84 22.15
C ALA A 285 -7.38 10.80 21.21
N PRO A 286 -7.56 9.54 21.67
CA PRO A 286 -8.06 8.45 20.83
C PRO A 286 -9.50 8.66 20.35
N GLU A 287 -10.34 9.33 21.13
CA GLU A 287 -11.72 9.67 20.75
C GLU A 287 -11.74 10.68 19.59
N GLU A 288 -10.82 11.65 19.59
CA GLU A 288 -10.63 12.61 18.52
C GLU A 288 -10.06 11.93 17.26
N PHE A 289 -9.14 10.97 17.41
CA PHE A 289 -8.69 10.16 16.28
C PHE A 289 -9.85 9.37 15.66
N GLU A 290 -10.71 8.77 16.48
CA GLU A 290 -11.89 8.06 16.03
C GLU A 290 -12.86 8.99 15.29
N LEU A 291 -13.11 10.18 15.82
CA LEU A 291 -13.93 11.20 15.17
C LEU A 291 -13.36 11.57 13.79
N LEU A 292 -12.06 11.90 13.74
CA LEU A 292 -11.37 12.29 12.51
C LEU A 292 -11.29 11.18 11.47
N SER A 293 -11.41 9.91 11.88
CA SER A 293 -11.39 8.75 10.98
C SER A 293 -12.76 8.25 10.54
N LYS A 294 -13.84 8.69 11.20
CA LYS A 294 -15.20 8.22 10.93
C LYS A 294 -16.13 9.29 10.36
N VAL A 295 -15.94 10.55 10.73
CA VAL A 295 -16.87 11.61 10.30
C VAL A 295 -16.49 12.08 8.90
N PRO A 296 -17.35 11.88 7.88
CA PRO A 296 -17.08 12.38 6.55
C PRO A 296 -17.23 13.91 6.51
N LEU A 297 -16.27 14.57 5.87
CA LEU A 297 -16.29 15.99 5.58
C LEU A 297 -16.40 16.24 4.08
N LYS A 298 -17.10 17.31 3.72
CA LYS A 298 -17.15 17.85 2.36
C LYS A 298 -15.90 18.70 2.12
N HIS A 299 -15.12 18.34 1.13
CA HIS A 299 -13.96 19.09 0.64
C HIS A 299 -14.36 19.67 -0.72
N GLU A 300 -14.39 20.99 -0.83
CA GLU A 300 -14.97 21.68 -1.98
C GLU A 300 -13.98 22.66 -2.58
N TYR A 301 -13.88 22.62 -3.91
CA TYR A 301 -13.18 23.61 -4.71
C TYR A 301 -14.13 24.21 -5.71
N ILE A 302 -14.27 25.53 -5.67
CA ILE A 302 -15.05 26.32 -6.62
C ILE A 302 -14.09 27.36 -7.20
N GLU A 303 -13.96 27.36 -8.50
CA GLU A 303 -13.18 28.33 -9.25
C GLU A 303 -14.05 28.95 -10.32
N ASP A 304 -14.06 30.27 -10.34
CA ASP A 304 -14.76 31.10 -11.32
C ASP A 304 -13.85 32.29 -11.66
N VAL A 305 -12.72 31.99 -12.31
CA VAL A 305 -11.67 32.98 -12.63
C VAL A 305 -11.26 32.83 -14.09
N GLY A 306 -11.38 33.92 -14.86
CA GLY A 306 -11.05 33.92 -16.29
C GLY A 306 -11.93 32.92 -17.07
N GLU A 307 -11.29 32.00 -17.79
CA GLU A 307 -11.97 30.90 -18.50
C GLU A 307 -12.11 29.63 -17.64
N CYS A 308 -11.64 29.66 -16.40
CA CYS A 308 -11.65 28.51 -15.50
C CYS A 308 -12.95 28.50 -14.69
N HIS A 309 -13.80 27.50 -14.96
CA HIS A 309 -15.07 27.28 -14.25
C HIS A 309 -15.09 25.85 -13.70
N ASN A 310 -14.55 25.65 -12.51
CA ASN A 310 -14.45 24.33 -11.88
C ASN A 310 -15.31 24.28 -10.62
N HIS A 311 -16.04 23.18 -10.44
CA HIS A 311 -16.72 22.88 -9.18
C HIS A 311 -16.52 21.40 -8.85
N MET A 312 -15.79 21.14 -7.77
CA MET A 312 -15.42 19.79 -7.36
C MET A 312 -15.71 19.58 -5.89
N ILE A 313 -16.22 18.38 -5.59
CA ILE A 313 -16.58 17.98 -4.24
C ILE A 313 -16.05 16.57 -4.00
N GLY A 314 -15.19 16.44 -2.99
CA GLY A 314 -14.74 15.18 -2.42
C GLY A 314 -15.39 14.99 -1.05
N VAL A 315 -15.78 13.76 -0.73
CA VAL A 315 -16.35 13.43 0.59
C VAL A 315 -15.54 12.31 1.23
N GLY A 316 -15.08 12.54 2.44
CA GLY A 316 -14.32 11.55 3.20
C GLY A 316 -13.89 12.09 4.56
N PRO A 317 -13.50 11.21 5.50
CA PRO A 317 -12.90 11.64 6.75
C PRO A 317 -11.52 12.25 6.51
N VAL A 318 -11.03 12.99 7.51
CA VAL A 318 -9.66 13.54 7.52
C VAL A 318 -8.64 12.40 7.55
N LEU A 319 -8.88 11.37 8.37
CA LEU A 319 -7.98 10.22 8.53
C LEU A 319 -8.60 8.97 7.90
N ASN A 320 -8.05 8.51 6.77
CA ASN A 320 -8.58 7.34 6.07
C ASN A 320 -7.79 6.09 6.47
N ILE A 321 -8.46 5.14 7.12
CA ILE A 321 -7.86 3.90 7.63
C ILE A 321 -8.38 2.66 6.90
N TYR A 322 -7.52 1.66 6.73
CA TYR A 322 -7.93 0.40 6.12
C TYR A 322 -8.89 -0.37 7.04
N PRO A 323 -9.99 -0.94 6.52
CA PRO A 323 -10.97 -1.61 7.36
C PRO A 323 -10.43 -2.90 7.99
N TRP A 324 -9.47 -3.58 7.37
CA TRP A 324 -8.96 -4.89 7.78
C TRP A 324 -7.84 -4.85 8.83
N ASN A 325 -7.10 -3.75 8.96
CA ASN A 325 -6.00 -3.63 9.93
C ASN A 325 -5.90 -2.27 10.64
N LYS A 326 -6.81 -1.34 10.32
CA LYS A 326 -6.88 0.01 10.91
C LYS A 326 -5.65 0.89 10.69
N GLU A 327 -4.76 0.51 9.77
CA GLU A 327 -3.65 1.38 9.41
C GLU A 327 -4.11 2.58 8.59
N LEU A 328 -3.54 3.75 8.91
CA LEU A 328 -3.73 4.99 8.16
C LEU A 328 -3.07 4.87 6.78
N TYR A 329 -3.82 5.21 5.73
CA TYR A 329 -3.35 5.14 4.34
C TYR A 329 -3.49 6.46 3.58
N LEU A 330 -4.31 7.39 4.04
CA LEU A 330 -4.49 8.71 3.42
C LEU A 330 -4.94 9.73 4.46
N ILE A 331 -4.37 10.93 4.38
CA ILE A 331 -4.91 12.13 5.03
C ILE A 331 -5.55 12.98 3.95
N ARG A 332 -6.75 13.49 4.24
CA ARG A 332 -7.48 14.42 3.39
C ARG A 332 -7.62 15.74 4.11
#